data_AF-A0A954XQK8-F1
#
_entry.id   AF-A0A954XQK8-F1
#
_cell.length_a   1.000
_cell.length_b   1.000
_cell.length_c   1.000
_cell.angle_alpha   90.00
_cell.angle_beta   90.00
_cell.angle_gamma   90.00
#
_symmetry.space_group_name_H-M   'P 1'
#
loop_
_entity.id
_entity.type
_entity.pdbx_description
1 polymer ?
#
loop_
_entity_poly.entity_id
_entity_poly.type
_entity_poly.pdbx_seq_one_letter_code
_entity_poly.pdbx_strand_id
1 'polypeptide(L)'
;VNWTGSPGEYWVLSANVEEGGMFDGWGRRVVRFPVDGHPDMCNAVMNITGDARDEVVVWDQSEMWVYTQDDNPMTGRLYEPNRNPLYNYSNYQTTVSLPGWSK
;
A
#
# COMPACT_ATOMS: atom_id res chain seq x y z
N VAL A 1 -0.87 3.16 3.81
CA VAL A 1 -0.88 3.15 2.34
C VAL A 1 -1.17 4.55 1.85
N ASN A 2 -0.16 5.19 1.31
CA ASN A 2 -0.26 6.42 0.58
C ASN A 2 -0.66 6.11 -0.86
N TRP A 3 -1.95 5.81 -1.08
CA TRP A 3 -2.46 5.42 -2.39
C TRP A 3 -2.73 6.62 -3.32
N THR A 4 -2.99 7.80 -2.74
CA THR A 4 -3.44 9.00 -3.48
C THR A 4 -2.37 10.07 -3.60
N GLY A 5 -1.24 9.96 -2.88
CA GLY A 5 -0.26 11.03 -2.76
C GLY A 5 -0.76 12.24 -1.96
N SER A 6 -1.89 12.13 -1.25
CA SER A 6 -2.49 13.18 -0.42
C SER A 6 -2.53 12.77 1.06
N PRO A 7 -2.60 13.74 2.00
CA PRO A 7 -2.73 13.42 3.42
C PRO A 7 -3.97 12.57 3.70
N GLY A 8 -3.82 11.60 4.61
CA GLY A 8 -4.84 10.59 4.88
C GLY A 8 -4.48 9.28 4.21
N GLU A 9 -3.91 8.36 5.00
CA GLU A 9 -3.50 7.05 4.50
C GLU A 9 -4.57 5.99 4.74
N TYR A 10 -4.50 4.93 3.94
CA TYR A 10 -5.32 3.74 4.12
C TYR A 10 -4.54 2.66 4.87
N TRP A 11 -5.25 1.72 5.48
CA TRP A 11 -4.69 0.46 5.96
C TRP A 11 -5.23 -0.69 5.11
N VAL A 12 -4.39 -1.70 4.85
CA VAL A 12 -4.79 -2.90 4.11
C VAL A 12 -5.18 -3.98 5.11
N LEU A 13 -6.37 -4.55 4.95
CA LEU A 13 -6.80 -5.69 5.76
C LEU A 13 -6.19 -7.00 5.20
N SER A 14 -6.48 -7.27 3.94
CA SER A 14 -5.98 -8.40 3.14
C SER A 14 -6.25 -8.11 1.67
N ALA A 15 -5.64 -8.90 0.78
CA ALA A 15 -5.92 -8.83 -0.65
C ALA A 15 -7.21 -9.56 -1.06
N ASN A 16 -7.89 -10.24 -0.12
CA ASN A 16 -9.09 -11.01 -0.43
C ASN A 16 -10.15 -10.15 -1.14
N VAL A 17 -10.68 -10.67 -2.24
CA VAL A 17 -11.55 -9.91 -3.14
C VAL A 17 -12.96 -9.63 -2.58
N GLU A 18 -13.42 -10.44 -1.62
CA GLU A 18 -14.76 -10.31 -1.03
C GLU A 18 -14.71 -9.51 0.27
N GLU A 19 -13.83 -9.91 1.18
CA GLU A 19 -13.76 -9.41 2.57
C GLU A 19 -12.62 -8.40 2.79
N GLY A 20 -11.59 -8.43 1.95
CA GLY A 20 -10.41 -7.59 2.05
C GLY A 20 -10.57 -6.21 1.41
N GLY A 21 -9.43 -5.59 1.12
CA GLY A 21 -9.31 -4.24 0.56
C GLY A 21 -8.56 -3.26 1.45
N MET A 22 -8.56 -2.00 1.02
CA MET A 22 -7.99 -0.90 1.78
C MET A 22 -9.08 -0.03 2.38
N PHE A 23 -8.83 0.40 3.60
CA PHE A 23 -9.80 1.11 4.43
C PHE A 23 -9.24 2.45 4.88
N ASP A 24 -10.10 3.46 4.97
CA ASP A 24 -9.72 4.76 5.48
C ASP A 24 -9.66 4.81 7.02
N GLY A 25 -9.28 5.97 7.57
CA GLY A 25 -9.23 6.19 9.02
C GLY A 25 -10.58 6.11 9.74
N TRP A 26 -11.70 6.01 9.01
CA TRP A 26 -13.04 5.82 9.55
C TRP A 26 -13.53 4.36 9.43
N GLY A 27 -12.69 3.46 8.92
CA GLY A 27 -13.02 2.05 8.75
C GLY A 27 -13.92 1.75 7.54
N ARG A 28 -14.01 2.65 6.55
CA ARG A 28 -14.76 2.41 5.31
C ARG A 28 -13.84 1.80 4.27
N ARG A 29 -14.30 0.75 3.58
CA ARG A 29 -13.57 0.16 2.44
C ARG A 29 -13.59 1.12 1.25
N VAL A 30 -12.43 1.67 0.90
CA VAL A 30 -12.26 2.67 -0.16
C VAL A 30 -11.56 2.14 -1.41
N VAL A 31 -10.79 1.06 -1.29
CA VAL A 31 -10.18 0.35 -2.43
C VAL A 31 -10.49 -1.14 -2.32
N ARG A 32 -10.87 -1.75 -3.45
CA ARG A 32 -11.09 -3.20 -3.58
C ARG A 32 -10.01 -3.78 -4.48
N PHE A 33 -9.55 -4.98 -4.14
CA PHE A 33 -8.70 -5.75 -5.05
C PHE A 33 -9.53 -6.32 -6.20
N PRO A 34 -8.99 -6.37 -7.43
CA PRO A 34 -9.66 -6.96 -8.58
C PRO A 34 -9.77 -8.48 -8.46
N VAL A 35 -10.76 -9.08 -9.13
CA VAL A 35 -10.89 -10.54 -9.24
C VAL A 35 -10.09 -11.03 -10.45
N ASP A 36 -8.77 -10.92 -10.37
CA ASP A 36 -7.83 -11.21 -11.46
C ASP A 36 -6.95 -12.45 -11.22
N GLY A 37 -7.16 -13.14 -10.10
CA GLY A 37 -6.49 -14.40 -9.76
C GLY A 37 -5.25 -14.25 -8.89
N HIS A 38 -4.93 -13.05 -8.41
CA HIS A 38 -3.80 -12.84 -7.50
C HIS A 38 -3.94 -13.64 -6.18
N PRO A 39 -2.80 -13.96 -5.54
CA PRO A 39 -2.80 -14.61 -4.22
C PRO A 39 -3.15 -13.62 -3.11
N ASP A 40 -3.84 -14.09 -2.06
CA ASP A 40 -4.25 -13.26 -0.92
C ASP A 40 -3.70 -13.71 0.44
N MET A 41 -2.76 -14.67 0.46
CA MET A 41 -2.18 -15.23 1.70
C MET A 41 -1.40 -14.20 2.53
N CYS A 42 -0.58 -13.38 1.88
CA CYS A 42 0.28 -12.37 2.50
C CYS A 42 0.22 -11.05 1.74
N ASN A 43 0.44 -9.93 2.44
CA ASN A 43 0.61 -8.63 1.81
C ASN A 43 1.68 -7.77 2.51
N ALA A 44 2.24 -6.83 1.76
CA ALA A 44 3.14 -5.80 2.25
C ALA A 44 2.94 -4.52 1.44
N VAL A 45 3.16 -3.37 2.08
CA VAL A 45 2.99 -2.06 1.46
C VAL A 45 4.32 -1.32 1.51
N MET A 46 4.78 -0.85 0.36
CA MET A 46 6.04 -0.10 0.25
C MET A 46 6.08 0.70 -1.06
N ASN A 47 6.82 1.80 -1.05
CA ASN A 47 7.12 2.59 -2.24
C ASN A 47 8.26 1.91 -3.01
N ILE A 48 7.93 1.10 -4.00
CA ILE A 48 8.85 0.33 -4.86
C ILE A 48 9.28 1.18 -6.05
N THR A 49 8.35 1.92 -6.63
CA THR A 49 8.56 2.71 -7.86
C THR A 49 9.34 3.99 -7.60
N GLY A 50 9.32 4.51 -6.37
CA GLY A 50 10.05 5.71 -5.95
C GLY A 50 9.28 7.02 -6.19
N ASP A 51 7.97 6.97 -6.45
CA ASP A 51 7.16 8.16 -6.81
C ASP A 51 6.29 8.73 -5.67
N ALA A 52 6.67 8.39 -4.43
CA ALA A 52 6.00 8.71 -3.16
C ALA A 52 4.72 7.92 -2.87
N ARG A 53 4.01 7.41 -3.87
CA ARG A 53 2.85 6.53 -3.66
C ARG A 53 3.32 5.10 -3.38
N ASP A 54 2.48 4.35 -2.70
CA ASP A 54 2.81 2.98 -2.34
C ASP A 54 2.28 1.98 -3.35
N GLU A 55 3.10 0.97 -3.59
CA GLU A 55 2.66 -0.30 -4.12
C GLU A 55 2.13 -1.20 -3.02
N VAL A 56 1.21 -2.09 -3.40
CA VAL A 56 0.80 -3.23 -2.57
C VAL A 56 1.29 -4.51 -3.20
N VAL A 57 2.17 -5.20 -2.47
CA VAL A 57 2.69 -6.52 -2.83
C VAL A 57 1.82 -7.58 -2.19
N VAL A 58 1.39 -8.56 -2.97
CA VAL A 58 0.61 -9.70 -2.49
C VAL A 58 1.28 -10.99 -2.98
N TRP A 59 1.29 -12.04 -2.17
CA TRP A 59 1.97 -13.28 -2.54
C TRP A 59 1.45 -14.50 -1.77
N ASP A 60 1.76 -15.67 -2.32
CA ASP A 60 1.68 -16.98 -1.67
C ASP A 60 3.00 -17.75 -1.86
N GLN A 61 2.98 -19.09 -1.82
CA GLN A 61 4.19 -19.90 -2.06
C GLN A 61 4.64 -19.96 -3.53
N SER A 62 3.79 -19.59 -4.47
CA SER A 62 3.97 -19.83 -5.90
C SER A 62 4.23 -18.56 -6.69
N GLU A 63 3.61 -17.45 -6.30
CA GLU A 63 3.66 -16.21 -7.06
C GLU A 63 3.61 -14.94 -6.20
N MET A 64 4.06 -13.84 -6.79
CA MET A 64 4.06 -12.51 -6.19
C MET A 64 3.57 -11.50 -7.22
N TRP A 65 2.62 -10.67 -6.80
CA TRP A 65 1.99 -9.65 -7.62
C TRP A 65 2.20 -8.29 -6.96
N VAL A 66 2.36 -7.26 -7.77
CA VAL A 66 2.56 -5.88 -7.32
C VAL A 66 1.52 -4.99 -7.96
N TYR A 67 0.71 -4.34 -7.14
CA TYR A 67 -0.27 -3.36 -7.57
C TYR A 67 0.29 -1.95 -7.42
N THR A 68 0.27 -1.18 -8.49
CA THR A 68 0.58 0.25 -8.53
C THR A 68 -0.59 1.01 -9.16
N GLN A 69 -0.63 2.34 -9.01
CA GLN A 69 -1.68 3.16 -9.60
C GLN A 69 -1.43 3.35 -11.10
N ASP A 70 -2.50 3.36 -11.90
CA ASP A 70 -2.44 3.47 -13.36
C ASP A 70 -2.01 4.86 -13.85
N ASP A 71 -2.16 5.88 -13.01
CA ASP A 71 -1.78 7.27 -13.26
C ASP A 71 -0.40 7.65 -12.69
N ASN A 72 0.44 6.66 -12.34
CA ASN A 72 1.83 6.91 -11.94
C ASN A 72 2.73 7.31 -13.13
N PRO A 73 3.76 8.15 -12.92
CA PRO A 73 4.03 8.91 -11.69
C PRO A 73 3.20 10.21 -11.62
N MET A 74 2.85 10.65 -10.41
CA MET A 74 2.20 11.95 -10.22
C MET A 74 3.21 13.11 -10.24
N THR A 75 2.75 14.28 -10.69
CA THR A 75 3.54 15.52 -10.69
C THR A 75 3.20 16.44 -9.53
N GLY A 76 4.16 17.25 -9.09
CA GLY A 76 3.97 18.27 -8.06
C GLY A 76 4.39 17.80 -6.67
N ARG A 77 4.03 18.59 -5.66
CA ARG A 77 4.35 18.27 -4.26
C ARG A 77 3.36 17.25 -3.71
N LEU A 78 3.83 16.07 -3.38
CA LEU A 78 3.01 14.96 -2.89
C LEU A 78 3.22 14.76 -1.38
N TYR A 79 2.23 14.17 -0.73
CA TYR A 79 2.42 13.57 0.59
C TYR A 79 3.37 12.38 0.44
N GLU A 80 4.44 12.36 1.23
CA GLU A 80 5.50 11.36 1.21
C GLU A 80 5.85 11.02 2.67
N PRO A 81 5.13 10.07 3.29
CA PRO A 81 5.29 9.80 4.71
C PRO A 81 6.64 9.16 5.04
N ASN A 82 7.21 9.53 6.19
CA ASN A 82 8.40 8.88 6.72
C ASN A 82 8.01 7.60 7.45
N ARG A 83 8.63 6.48 7.06
CA ARG A 83 8.28 5.13 7.53
C ARG A 83 9.46 4.40 8.16
N ASN A 84 9.13 3.27 8.77
CA ASN A 84 10.13 2.28 9.18
C ASN A 84 11.11 2.00 8.04
N PRO A 85 12.41 1.94 8.33
CA PRO A 85 13.41 1.50 7.35
C PRO A 85 13.10 0.09 6.83
N LEU A 86 13.54 -0.21 5.61
CA LEU A 86 13.34 -1.52 4.98
C LEU A 86 14.21 -2.63 5.60
N TYR A 87 15.30 -2.28 6.30
CA TYR A 87 16.08 -3.26 7.03
C TYR A 87 15.30 -3.79 8.25
N ASN A 88 15.46 -5.08 8.55
CA ASN A 88 14.73 -5.78 9.62
C ASN A 88 13.20 -5.79 9.46
N TYR A 89 12.71 -5.68 8.22
CA TYR A 89 11.28 -5.78 7.94
C TYR A 89 10.71 -7.14 8.34
N SER A 90 9.54 -7.14 8.98
CA SER A 90 8.80 -8.35 9.37
C SER A 90 7.31 -8.16 9.18
N ASN A 91 6.61 -9.22 8.75
CA ASN A 91 5.15 -9.24 8.64
C ASN A 91 4.42 -9.10 10.00
N TYR A 92 5.16 -9.17 11.11
CA TYR A 92 4.63 -9.01 12.47
C TYR A 92 5.05 -7.69 13.13
N GLN A 93 5.70 -6.79 12.39
CA GLN A 93 6.16 -5.51 12.95
C GLN A 93 5.01 -4.51 13.09
N THR A 94 5.15 -3.58 14.03
CA THR A 94 4.35 -2.35 14.02
C THR A 94 4.84 -1.45 12.88
N THR A 95 3.96 -1.14 11.93
CA THR A 95 4.23 -0.14 10.89
C THR A 95 3.83 1.24 11.40
N VAL A 96 4.76 2.19 11.33
CA VAL A 96 4.56 3.59 11.70
C VAL A 96 4.68 4.44 10.44
N SER A 97 3.75 5.38 10.28
CA SER A 97 3.74 6.33 9.18
C SER A 97 3.65 7.74 9.76
N LEU A 98 4.71 8.52 9.60
CA LEU A 98 4.79 9.90 10.08
C LEU A 98 4.58 10.86 8.90
N PRO A 99 3.84 11.96 9.07
CA PRO A 99 3.60 12.92 8.00
C PRO A 99 4.88 13.47 7.37
N GLY A 100 4.89 13.57 6.05
CA GLY A 100 6.00 14.10 5.25
C GLY A 100 5.52 14.50 3.85
N TRP A 101 6.35 15.25 3.12
CA TRP A 101 6.05 15.69 1.75
C TRP A 101 7.31 15.65 0.91
N SER A 102 7.11 15.37 -0.38
CA SER A 102 8.17 15.47 -1.37
C SER A 102 8.75 16.88 -1.41
N LYS A 103 10.02 16.96 -1.82
CA LYS A 103 10.74 18.23 -1.97
C LYS A 103 10.13 19.12 -3.05
#